data_AF-A0A924R1K3-F1
#
_entry.id   AF-A0A924R1K3-F1
#
_cell.length_a   1.000
_cell.length_b   1.000
_cell.length_c   1.000
_cell.angle_alpha   90.00
_cell.angle_beta   90.00
_cell.angle_gamma   90.00
#
_symmetry.space_group_name_H-M   'P 1'
#
loop_
_entity.id
_entity.type
_entity.pdbx_description
1 polymer ?
#
loop_
_entity_poly.entity_id
_entity_poly.type
_entity_poly.pdbx_seq_one_letter_code
_entity_poly.pdbx_strand_id
1 'polypeptide(L)'
;MNTTPETAAASTASPVPAGRPWPVVLLTALGAWFAAIPVLIAVGMLLGDTLLHGVGPYIVGVLVLSAAVVVLRSKDLPLFIEQLAIPALLVGGGTLTMGVASDFGRVGGSLLLLGVVLVLAAAIAQTWLRVLMGALAATLLGLVLVPESGWSNGMARMLWVLHGLLAVWLLANYAPRPGAVLQALIAPMATGWLLTTVAALAWMSGTSFLVAGAVGANELGGIAREFRGHAERSVFGSGLPVLSAALVVVAAALGAQAWPALRSLLALALSAVLAVLAWFMPTLGATLLALLVVALAHHWRLAAACTLAAAWTLGAFYYQLQWPLADKALLMAAAGAVLGALVWVDHLRQAQGANAGSVTTTRFGISSSKRDAHLWSLLGGALLTLVVANGAIWQKENLIAHGTKVFVPLAPVDPRSLMQGDYMRLNFVAINDTTLPPLADLGGRRPHMVVKLDARGVANTVRLHQEDAALAADEMLIELTPKDGRWVMVTDAWFFKEGDAALWQSAKFGEFRVLPDGRALLVGMADADLEAIDATAK
;
A
#
# COMPACT_ATOMS: atom_id res chain seq x y z
N MET A 1 19.29 27.25 68.42
CA MET A 1 18.74 28.53 67.92
C MET A 1 19.30 28.70 66.52
N ASN A 2 18.40 28.79 65.54
CA ASN A 2 18.66 28.64 64.10
C ASN A 2 19.82 29.48 63.56
N THR A 3 20.75 28.83 62.87
CA THR A 3 21.65 29.47 61.90
C THR A 3 21.40 28.82 60.55
N THR A 4 20.65 29.51 59.70
CA THR A 4 20.43 29.21 58.28
C THR A 4 21.62 29.71 57.46
N PRO A 5 22.31 28.87 56.68
CA PRO A 5 23.07 29.31 55.51
C PRO A 5 22.22 29.10 54.27
N GLU A 6 21.84 30.21 53.62
CA GLU A 6 21.23 30.22 52.30
C GLU A 6 22.32 29.87 51.27
N THR A 7 22.46 28.58 50.96
CA THR A 7 23.35 28.10 49.91
C THR A 7 22.70 28.32 48.55
N ALA A 8 23.36 29.15 47.74
CA ALA A 8 23.19 29.23 46.30
C ALA A 8 23.21 27.81 45.68
N ALA A 9 22.10 27.42 45.05
CA ALA A 9 22.06 26.32 44.11
C ALA A 9 21.67 26.90 42.75
N ALA A 10 22.69 27.35 42.02
CA ALA A 10 22.59 27.64 40.61
C ALA A 10 22.06 26.41 39.87
N SER A 11 20.95 26.57 39.17
CA SER A 11 20.42 25.56 38.26
C SER A 11 21.40 25.40 37.09
N THR A 12 22.24 24.36 37.15
CA THR A 12 23.01 23.91 35.99
C THR A 12 22.08 23.15 35.05
N ALA A 13 21.29 23.90 34.27
CA ALA A 13 20.74 23.39 33.03
C ALA A 13 21.92 23.25 32.06
N SER A 14 22.38 22.02 31.80
CA SER A 14 23.37 21.75 30.77
C SER A 14 22.91 22.35 29.44
N PRO A 15 23.74 23.15 28.73
CA PRO A 15 23.36 23.71 27.45
C PRO A 15 23.16 22.55 26.45
N VAL A 16 21.97 22.47 25.87
CA VAL A 16 21.69 21.63 24.69
C VAL A 16 22.71 22.06 23.61
N PRO A 17 23.54 21.16 23.06
CA PRO A 17 24.41 21.52 21.96
C PRO A 17 23.55 22.06 20.83
N ALA A 18 23.81 23.30 20.40
CA ALA A 18 23.08 23.94 19.31
C ALA A 18 23.30 23.11 18.02
N GLY A 19 22.39 22.17 17.76
CA GLY A 19 22.37 21.41 16.52
C GLY A 19 22.14 22.33 15.33
N ARG A 20 22.78 22.02 14.19
CA ARG A 20 22.59 22.74 12.92
C ARG A 20 21.08 22.83 12.62
N PRO A 21 20.51 24.00 12.27
CA PRO A 21 19.08 24.12 11.98
C PRO A 21 18.66 23.18 10.85
N TRP A 22 17.59 22.40 11.06
CA TRP A 22 17.14 21.41 10.08
C TRP A 22 16.87 21.98 8.67
N PRO A 23 16.39 23.24 8.48
CA PRO A 23 16.19 23.78 7.13
C PRO A 23 17.53 23.99 6.41
N VAL A 24 18.57 24.39 7.15
CA VAL A 24 19.92 24.58 6.60
C VAL A 24 20.50 23.23 6.18
N VAL A 25 20.31 22.19 7.00
CA VAL A 25 20.69 20.81 6.64
C VAL A 25 19.96 20.34 5.39
N LEU A 26 18.66 20.57 5.30
CA LEU A 26 17.87 20.16 4.14
C LEU A 26 18.30 20.91 2.87
N LEU A 27 18.42 22.24 2.91
CA LEU A 27 18.79 23.05 1.75
C LEU A 27 20.20 22.73 1.25
N THR A 28 21.16 22.54 2.17
CA THR A 28 22.53 22.14 1.81
C THR A 28 22.59 20.71 1.29
N ALA A 29 21.80 19.79 1.83
CA ALA A 29 21.66 18.44 1.29
C ALA A 29 21.12 18.46 -0.14
N LEU A 30 20.03 19.19 -0.38
CA LEU A 30 19.48 19.34 -1.73
C LEU A 30 20.51 19.94 -2.69
N GLY A 31 21.21 21.00 -2.30
CA GLY A 31 22.28 21.59 -3.11
C GLY A 31 23.39 20.59 -3.44
N ALA A 32 23.85 19.81 -2.47
CA ALA A 32 24.86 18.77 -2.66
C ALA A 32 24.36 17.65 -3.59
N TRP A 33 23.13 17.20 -3.42
CA TRP A 33 22.56 16.11 -4.22
C TRP A 33 22.29 16.55 -5.67
N PHE A 34 21.81 17.77 -5.89
CA PHE A 34 21.69 18.33 -7.24
C PHE A 34 23.05 18.54 -7.91
N ALA A 35 24.07 18.99 -7.16
CA ALA A 35 25.43 19.12 -7.69
C ALA A 35 26.06 17.77 -8.04
N ALA A 36 25.66 16.68 -7.37
CA ALA A 36 26.14 15.34 -7.69
C ALA A 36 25.67 14.87 -9.07
N ILE A 37 24.46 15.24 -9.53
CA ILE A 37 23.88 14.79 -10.81
C ILE A 37 24.79 15.09 -12.02
N PRO A 38 25.21 16.34 -12.30
CA PRO A 38 26.07 16.63 -13.46
C PRO A 38 27.44 15.97 -13.34
N VAL A 39 27.99 15.85 -12.12
CA VAL A 39 29.24 15.14 -11.88
C VAL A 39 29.11 13.66 -12.22
N LEU A 40 28.01 13.02 -11.82
CA LEU A 40 27.72 11.63 -12.13
C LEU A 40 27.51 11.41 -13.63
N ILE A 41 26.84 12.33 -14.32
CA ILE A 41 26.71 12.29 -15.78
C ILE A 41 28.08 12.39 -16.44
N ALA A 42 28.92 13.35 -16.05
CA ALA A 42 30.25 13.52 -16.60
C ALA A 42 31.13 12.29 -16.37
N VAL A 43 31.12 11.74 -15.14
CA VAL A 43 31.84 10.50 -14.80
C VAL A 43 31.32 9.32 -15.60
N GLY A 44 30.00 9.19 -15.76
CA GLY A 44 29.37 8.15 -16.57
C GLY A 44 29.74 8.25 -18.06
N MET A 45 29.84 9.46 -18.60
CA MET A 45 30.27 9.68 -19.99
C MET A 45 31.76 9.39 -20.20
N LEU A 46 32.62 9.72 -19.22
CA LEU A 46 34.07 9.55 -19.33
C LEU A 46 34.53 8.13 -19.02
N LEU A 47 33.90 7.47 -18.04
CA LEU A 47 34.32 6.18 -17.49
C LEU A 47 33.29 5.07 -17.72
N GLY A 48 32.23 5.32 -18.49
CA GLY A 48 31.09 4.40 -18.66
C GLY A 48 31.49 2.96 -19.00
N ASP A 49 32.40 2.78 -19.95
CA ASP A 49 32.84 1.44 -20.34
C ASP A 49 33.57 0.69 -19.20
N THR A 50 34.45 1.41 -18.48
CA THR A 50 35.12 0.87 -17.29
C THR A 50 34.17 0.66 -16.10
N LEU A 51 33.07 1.39 -16.03
CA LEU A 51 32.08 1.30 -14.94
C LEU A 51 31.06 0.17 -15.15
N LEU A 52 30.95 -0.35 -16.37
CA LEU A 52 29.93 -1.33 -16.75
C LEU A 52 30.53 -2.71 -17.07
N HIS A 53 31.80 -2.81 -17.45
CA HIS A 53 32.40 -4.06 -17.91
C HIS A 53 33.62 -4.51 -17.08
N GLY A 54 33.78 -5.84 -16.97
CA GLY A 54 34.94 -6.49 -16.35
C GLY A 54 35.05 -6.21 -14.84
N VAL A 55 36.28 -5.99 -14.35
CA VAL A 55 36.55 -5.80 -12.91
C VAL A 55 36.28 -4.36 -12.45
N GLY A 56 36.12 -3.42 -13.39
CA GLY A 56 35.99 -1.99 -13.10
C GLY A 56 34.81 -1.61 -12.18
N PRO A 57 33.59 -2.17 -12.33
CA PRO A 57 32.48 -1.87 -11.44
C PRO A 57 32.78 -2.21 -9.97
N TYR A 58 33.52 -3.29 -9.71
CA TYR A 58 33.89 -3.70 -8.35
C TYR A 58 34.91 -2.73 -7.74
N ILE A 59 35.97 -2.40 -8.49
CA ILE A 59 37.01 -1.49 -8.02
C ILE A 59 36.42 -0.12 -7.73
N VAL A 60 35.69 0.45 -8.69
CA VAL A 60 35.09 1.78 -8.51
C VAL A 60 34.02 1.74 -7.42
N GLY A 61 33.14 0.74 -7.41
CA GLY A 61 32.12 0.58 -6.38
C GLY A 61 32.71 0.55 -4.97
N VAL A 62 33.72 -0.29 -4.73
CA VAL A 62 34.40 -0.40 -3.43
C VAL A 62 35.13 0.90 -3.06
N LEU A 63 35.83 1.54 -4.00
CA LEU A 63 36.53 2.79 -3.74
C LEU A 63 35.56 3.92 -3.36
N VAL A 64 34.47 4.08 -4.11
CA VAL A 64 33.45 5.10 -3.84
C VAL A 64 32.74 4.84 -2.52
N LEU A 65 32.37 3.60 -2.23
CA LEU A 65 31.79 3.22 -0.93
C LEU A 65 32.75 3.49 0.23
N SER A 66 34.04 3.16 0.07
CA SER A 66 35.08 3.42 1.08
C SER A 66 35.26 4.91 1.32
N ALA A 67 35.32 5.71 0.25
CA ALA A 67 35.41 7.17 0.35
C ALA A 67 34.18 7.76 1.08
N ALA A 68 32.98 7.28 0.76
CA ALA A 68 31.76 7.72 1.43
C ALA A 68 31.77 7.38 2.93
N VAL A 69 32.22 6.17 3.30
CA VAL A 69 32.39 5.78 4.71
C VAL A 69 33.42 6.66 5.43
N VAL A 70 34.54 6.98 4.79
CA VAL A 70 35.55 7.89 5.36
C VAL A 70 34.94 9.26 5.63
N VAL A 71 34.24 9.85 4.65
CA VAL A 71 33.55 11.13 4.79
C VAL A 71 32.52 11.08 5.94
N LEU A 72 31.72 10.02 6.02
CA LEU A 72 30.71 9.85 7.08
C LEU A 72 31.29 9.61 8.47
N ARG A 73 32.56 9.20 8.58
CA ARG A 73 33.27 9.01 9.86
C ARG A 73 34.07 10.24 10.28
N SER A 74 34.44 11.09 9.33
CA SER A 74 35.18 12.32 9.62
C SER A 74 34.36 13.28 10.46
N LYS A 75 34.98 13.83 11.50
CA LYS A 75 34.43 14.91 12.30
C LYS A 75 34.78 16.25 11.63
N ASP A 76 33.92 17.25 11.79
CA ASP A 76 34.17 18.65 11.38
C ASP A 76 34.23 18.94 9.87
N LEU A 77 33.61 18.10 9.04
CA LEU A 77 33.46 18.42 7.61
C LEU A 77 32.39 19.51 7.37
N PRO A 78 32.59 20.34 6.33
CA PRO A 78 31.52 21.18 5.79
C PRO A 78 30.30 20.33 5.46
N LEU A 79 29.12 20.79 5.87
CA LEU A 79 27.86 20.07 5.71
C LEU A 79 27.61 19.65 4.26
N PHE A 80 28.00 20.48 3.28
CA PHE A 80 27.90 20.13 1.86
C PHE A 80 28.69 18.86 1.50
N ILE A 81 29.92 18.71 2.00
CA ILE A 81 30.77 17.54 1.74
C ILE A 81 30.21 16.30 2.42
N GLU A 82 29.72 16.46 3.66
CA GLU A 82 29.03 15.39 4.38
C GLU A 82 27.82 14.86 3.58
N GLN A 83 27.03 15.77 2.99
CA GLN A 83 25.85 15.41 2.20
C GLN A 83 26.18 14.76 0.85
N LEU A 84 27.37 14.99 0.28
CA LEU A 84 27.84 14.27 -0.93
C LEU A 84 28.09 12.78 -0.68
N ALA A 85 28.30 12.36 0.57
CA ALA A 85 28.47 10.95 0.90
C ALA A 85 27.21 10.12 0.60
N ILE A 86 26.01 10.71 0.63
CA ILE A 86 24.75 9.99 0.39
C ILE A 86 24.64 9.58 -1.10
N PRO A 87 24.75 10.49 -2.09
CA PRO A 87 24.88 10.11 -3.49
C PRO A 87 26.04 9.15 -3.74
N ALA A 88 27.19 9.35 -3.09
CA ALA A 88 28.34 8.45 -3.23
C ALA A 88 28.02 7.01 -2.77
N LEU A 89 27.28 6.83 -1.66
CA LEU A 89 26.82 5.50 -1.25
C LEU A 89 25.89 4.85 -2.28
N LEU A 90 24.96 5.62 -2.85
CA LEU A 90 24.04 5.11 -3.87
C LEU A 90 24.80 4.72 -5.15
N VAL A 91 25.75 5.54 -5.58
CA VAL A 91 26.54 5.32 -6.79
C VAL A 91 27.49 4.15 -6.59
N GLY A 92 28.28 4.15 -5.51
CA GLY A 92 29.19 3.05 -5.21
C GLY A 92 28.45 1.72 -5.03
N GLY A 93 27.31 1.72 -4.32
CA GLY A 93 26.45 0.55 -4.17
C GLY A 93 25.81 0.08 -5.47
N GLY A 94 25.34 1.02 -6.30
CA GLY A 94 24.74 0.75 -7.61
C GLY A 94 25.75 0.17 -8.60
N THR A 95 26.93 0.78 -8.71
CA THR A 95 28.03 0.28 -9.55
C THR A 95 28.48 -1.11 -9.11
N LEU A 96 28.60 -1.34 -7.80
CA LEU A 96 28.92 -2.67 -7.29
C LEU A 96 27.83 -3.69 -7.63
N THR A 97 26.56 -3.30 -7.51
CA THR A 97 25.41 -4.15 -7.84
C THR A 97 25.37 -4.49 -9.32
N MET A 98 25.74 -3.57 -10.22
CA MET A 98 25.84 -3.85 -11.66
C MET A 98 26.89 -4.93 -11.97
N GLY A 99 28.10 -4.83 -11.40
CA GLY A 99 29.12 -5.88 -11.55
C GLY A 99 28.67 -7.22 -10.95
N VAL A 100 28.09 -7.18 -9.75
CA VAL A 100 27.58 -8.41 -9.11
C VAL A 100 26.48 -9.07 -9.96
N ALA A 101 25.60 -8.28 -10.56
CA ALA A 101 24.53 -8.78 -11.42
C ALA A 101 25.05 -9.32 -12.77
N SER A 102 26.21 -8.86 -13.25
CA SER A 102 26.81 -9.40 -14.48
C SER A 102 27.49 -10.75 -14.25
N ASP A 103 28.15 -10.94 -13.11
CA ASP A 103 29.06 -12.09 -12.92
C ASP A 103 28.51 -13.18 -11.99
N PHE A 104 27.53 -12.86 -11.13
CA PHE A 104 26.97 -13.80 -10.16
C PHE A 104 25.50 -14.11 -10.45
N GLY A 105 25.10 -15.36 -10.20
CA GLY A 105 23.68 -15.72 -10.13
C GLY A 105 22.97 -14.99 -8.99
N ARG A 106 21.63 -14.88 -9.06
CA ARG A 106 20.81 -14.07 -8.13
C ARG A 106 21.14 -14.32 -6.66
N VAL A 107 21.22 -15.60 -6.25
CA VAL A 107 21.48 -15.98 -4.86
C VAL A 107 22.88 -15.58 -4.42
N GLY A 108 23.91 -15.94 -5.20
CA GLY A 108 25.31 -15.62 -4.89
C GLY A 108 25.55 -14.12 -4.84
N GLY A 109 25.02 -13.38 -5.82
CA GLY A 109 25.13 -11.93 -5.87
C GLY A 109 24.41 -11.24 -4.70
N SER A 110 23.21 -11.69 -4.37
CA SER A 110 22.45 -11.14 -3.23
C SER A 110 23.15 -11.41 -1.89
N LEU A 111 23.80 -12.56 -1.71
CA LEU A 111 24.61 -12.86 -0.52
C LEU A 111 25.85 -11.98 -0.42
N LEU A 112 26.55 -11.75 -1.54
CA LEU A 112 27.70 -10.86 -1.59
C LEU A 112 27.30 -9.43 -1.21
N LEU A 113 26.25 -8.91 -1.84
CA LEU A 113 25.72 -7.57 -1.54
C LEU A 113 25.20 -7.46 -0.10
N LEU A 114 24.59 -8.52 0.44
CA LEU A 114 24.16 -8.56 1.84
C LEU A 114 25.38 -8.43 2.77
N GLY A 115 26.48 -9.13 2.48
CA GLY A 115 27.73 -8.98 3.21
C GLY A 115 28.26 -7.55 3.19
N VAL A 116 28.24 -6.90 2.02
CA VAL A 116 28.64 -5.49 1.85
C VAL A 116 27.75 -4.56 2.68
N VAL A 117 26.43 -4.74 2.64
CA VAL A 117 25.48 -3.94 3.43
C VAL A 117 25.73 -4.09 4.94
N LEU A 118 26.04 -5.29 5.41
CA LEU A 118 26.37 -5.52 6.83
C LEU A 118 27.69 -4.85 7.23
N VAL A 119 28.71 -4.90 6.38
CA VAL A 119 29.99 -4.19 6.59
C VAL A 119 29.77 -2.68 6.62
N LEU A 120 29.00 -2.14 5.68
CA LEU A 120 28.64 -0.72 5.66
C LEU A 120 27.85 -0.32 6.90
N ALA A 121 26.88 -1.11 7.35
CA ALA A 121 26.11 -0.84 8.56
C ALA A 121 26.99 -0.78 9.83
N ALA A 122 28.01 -1.63 9.90
CA ALA A 122 29.00 -1.60 10.98
C ALA A 122 29.97 -0.40 10.86
N ALA A 123 30.29 0.01 9.63
CA ALA A 123 31.19 1.13 9.38
C ALA A 123 30.51 2.49 9.64
N ILE A 124 29.27 2.67 9.20
CA ILE A 124 28.53 3.93 9.27
C ILE A 124 28.07 4.22 10.70
N ALA A 125 28.26 5.46 11.18
CA ALA A 125 27.85 5.87 12.54
C ALA A 125 26.40 6.39 12.59
N GLN A 126 25.89 6.91 11.47
CA GLN A 126 24.58 7.55 11.37
C GLN A 126 23.44 6.55 11.53
N THR A 127 22.64 6.72 12.58
CA THR A 127 21.53 5.81 12.93
C THR A 127 20.47 5.71 11.83
N TRP A 128 20.10 6.82 11.18
CA TRP A 128 19.08 6.83 10.12
C TRP A 128 19.54 6.07 8.87
N LEU A 129 20.84 6.09 8.56
CA LEU A 129 21.40 5.37 7.43
C LEU A 129 21.49 3.87 7.71
N ARG A 130 21.75 3.48 8.97
CA ARG A 130 21.61 2.07 9.42
C ARG A 130 20.18 1.55 9.30
N VAL A 131 19.15 2.39 9.45
CA VAL A 131 17.76 2.00 9.14
C VAL A 131 17.65 1.60 7.67
N LEU A 132 18.18 2.41 6.75
CA LEU A 132 18.18 2.08 5.31
C LEU A 132 18.98 0.79 5.00
N MET A 133 20.12 0.59 5.67
CA MET A 133 20.89 -0.65 5.54
C MET A 133 20.10 -1.87 6.04
N GLY A 134 19.34 -1.74 7.13
CA GLY A 134 18.44 -2.80 7.61
C GLY A 134 17.32 -3.13 6.64
N ALA A 135 16.76 -2.10 5.97
CA ALA A 135 15.78 -2.28 4.91
C ALA A 135 16.38 -3.03 3.70
N LEU A 136 17.57 -2.65 3.25
CA LEU A 136 18.29 -3.34 2.16
C LEU A 136 18.66 -4.78 2.54
N ALA A 137 19.11 -5.01 3.77
CA ALA A 137 19.46 -6.33 4.26
C ALA A 137 18.24 -7.28 4.26
N ALA A 138 17.06 -6.79 4.66
CA ALA A 138 15.82 -7.57 4.58
C ALA A 138 15.46 -7.94 3.14
N THR A 139 15.56 -6.99 2.21
CA THR A 139 15.31 -7.21 0.78
C THR A 139 16.27 -8.24 0.19
N LEU A 140 17.57 -8.09 0.43
CA LEU A 140 18.60 -8.99 -0.10
C LEU A 140 18.45 -10.40 0.50
N LEU A 141 18.21 -10.52 1.81
CA LEU A 141 17.92 -11.84 2.39
C LEU A 141 16.63 -12.44 1.81
N GLY A 142 15.60 -11.63 1.57
CA GLY A 142 14.40 -12.06 0.86
C GLY A 142 14.72 -12.63 -0.53
N LEU A 143 15.52 -11.93 -1.33
CA LEU A 143 15.93 -12.38 -2.67
C LEU A 143 16.75 -13.67 -2.65
N VAL A 144 17.57 -13.88 -1.61
CA VAL A 144 18.32 -15.13 -1.39
C VAL A 144 17.38 -16.30 -1.08
N LEU A 145 16.39 -16.07 -0.22
CA LEU A 145 15.50 -17.13 0.28
C LEU A 145 14.36 -17.47 -0.70
N VAL A 146 14.01 -16.56 -1.61
CA VAL A 146 13.01 -16.84 -2.66
C VAL A 146 13.62 -17.83 -3.67
N PRO A 147 13.01 -19.01 -3.91
CA PRO A 147 13.54 -19.98 -4.86
C PRO A 147 13.40 -19.51 -6.32
N GLU A 148 14.23 -20.02 -7.24
CA GLU A 148 14.19 -19.66 -8.67
C GLU A 148 13.12 -20.42 -9.49
N SER A 149 12.38 -21.38 -8.90
CA SER A 149 11.57 -22.35 -9.67
C SER A 149 10.06 -22.07 -9.77
N GLY A 150 9.54 -22.24 -10.99
CA GLY A 150 8.20 -22.74 -11.37
C GLY A 150 6.95 -22.03 -10.83
N TRP A 151 6.18 -21.42 -11.73
CA TRP A 151 5.02 -20.53 -11.47
C TRP A 151 3.88 -21.10 -10.61
N SER A 152 3.85 -22.39 -10.25
CA SER A 152 2.71 -22.99 -9.54
C SER A 152 2.68 -22.76 -8.02
N ASN A 153 3.82 -22.43 -7.36
CA ASN A 153 3.90 -22.22 -5.90
C ASN A 153 4.70 -20.97 -5.46
N GLY A 154 4.93 -20.02 -6.38
CA GLY A 154 5.77 -18.83 -6.11
C GLY A 154 5.26 -17.95 -4.96
N MET A 155 3.94 -17.74 -4.89
CA MET A 155 3.33 -16.86 -3.88
C MET A 155 3.44 -17.43 -2.46
N ALA A 156 3.03 -18.69 -2.24
CA ALA A 156 3.09 -19.30 -0.92
C ALA A 156 4.54 -19.35 -0.37
N ARG A 157 5.53 -19.63 -1.24
CA ARG A 157 6.95 -19.58 -0.86
C ARG A 157 7.40 -18.17 -0.49
N MET A 158 7.04 -17.17 -1.28
CA MET A 158 7.33 -15.76 -0.96
C MET A 158 6.74 -15.38 0.40
N LEU A 159 5.49 -15.76 0.67
CA LEU A 159 4.86 -15.51 1.97
C LEU A 159 5.62 -16.21 3.12
N TRP A 160 6.06 -17.45 2.95
CA TRP A 160 6.91 -18.12 3.94
C TRP A 160 8.22 -17.36 4.20
N VAL A 161 8.87 -16.84 3.15
CA VAL A 161 10.06 -15.99 3.29
C VAL A 161 9.75 -14.73 4.10
N LEU A 162 8.65 -14.03 3.83
CA LEU A 162 8.26 -12.83 4.57
C LEU A 162 7.95 -13.11 6.05
N HIS A 163 7.31 -14.24 6.36
CA HIS A 163 7.12 -14.69 7.74
C HIS A 163 8.46 -15.02 8.41
N GLY A 164 9.39 -15.62 7.66
CA GLY A 164 10.77 -15.85 8.09
C GLY A 164 11.52 -14.55 8.40
N LEU A 165 11.39 -13.53 7.56
CA LEU A 165 11.98 -12.20 7.81
C LEU A 165 11.42 -11.57 9.09
N LEU A 166 10.12 -11.71 9.35
CA LEU A 166 9.53 -11.26 10.62
C LEU A 166 10.08 -12.05 11.82
N ALA A 167 10.25 -13.36 11.69
CA ALA A 167 10.86 -14.19 12.73
C ALA A 167 12.31 -13.78 13.01
N VAL A 168 13.11 -13.49 11.97
CA VAL A 168 14.47 -12.94 12.11
C VAL A 168 14.43 -11.60 12.85
N TRP A 169 13.47 -10.72 12.55
CA TRP A 169 13.30 -9.47 13.29
C TRP A 169 12.94 -9.67 14.77
N LEU A 170 12.06 -10.62 15.09
CA LEU A 170 11.73 -10.97 16.47
C LEU A 170 12.97 -11.48 17.23
N LEU A 171 13.71 -12.41 16.63
CA LEU A 171 14.99 -12.88 17.18
C LEU A 171 15.99 -11.72 17.32
N ALA A 172 16.03 -10.81 16.34
CA ALA A 172 16.87 -9.62 16.34
C ALA A 172 16.57 -8.67 17.52
N ASN A 173 15.37 -8.68 18.10
CA ASN A 173 15.02 -7.79 19.21
C ASN A 173 14.99 -8.49 20.57
N TYR A 174 14.63 -9.79 20.61
CA TYR A 174 14.32 -10.47 21.86
C TYR A 174 15.26 -11.63 22.22
N ALA A 175 16.15 -12.06 21.32
CA ALA A 175 17.19 -13.03 21.69
C ALA A 175 18.18 -12.41 22.69
N PRO A 176 18.57 -13.10 23.78
CA PRO A 176 19.59 -12.62 24.71
C PRO A 176 20.89 -12.32 23.98
N ARG A 177 21.50 -11.15 24.23
CA ARG A 177 22.78 -10.75 23.60
C ARG A 177 23.82 -10.28 24.61
N PRO A 178 25.10 -10.62 24.39
CA PRO A 178 26.14 -10.34 25.37
C PRO A 178 26.75 -8.92 25.29
N GLY A 179 26.35 -8.03 24.37
CA GLY A 179 27.06 -6.75 24.19
C GLY A 179 26.23 -5.54 23.75
N ALA A 180 26.38 -4.42 24.46
CA ALA A 180 25.73 -3.14 24.17
C ALA A 180 26.09 -2.57 22.79
N VAL A 181 27.33 -2.80 22.32
CA VAL A 181 27.80 -2.37 20.99
C VAL A 181 27.00 -3.04 19.87
N LEU A 182 26.78 -4.34 19.98
CA LEU A 182 26.02 -5.10 19.00
C LEU A 182 24.54 -4.68 19.00
N GLN A 183 23.98 -4.38 20.18
CA GLN A 183 22.61 -3.88 20.29
C GLN A 183 22.44 -2.51 19.64
N ALA A 184 23.41 -1.60 19.80
CA ALA A 184 23.41 -0.28 19.16
C ALA A 184 23.54 -0.34 17.63
N LEU A 185 24.10 -1.43 17.09
CA LEU A 185 24.16 -1.70 15.66
C LEU A 185 22.84 -2.27 15.15
N ILE A 186 22.28 -3.27 15.85
CA ILE A 186 21.07 -4.00 15.43
C ILE A 186 19.81 -3.14 15.53
N ALA A 187 19.62 -2.36 16.61
CA ALA A 187 18.37 -1.64 16.86
C ALA A 187 17.90 -0.75 15.67
N PRO A 188 18.74 0.11 15.09
CA PRO A 188 18.34 0.88 13.91
C PRO A 188 18.12 0.01 12.67
N MET A 189 18.94 -1.01 12.44
CA MET A 189 18.74 -1.93 11.31
C MET A 189 17.40 -2.67 11.43
N ALA A 190 17.03 -3.10 12.64
CA ALA A 190 15.77 -3.78 12.91
C ALA A 190 14.55 -2.91 12.58
N THR A 191 14.66 -1.59 12.69
CA THR A 191 13.62 -0.64 12.31
C THR A 191 13.35 -0.71 10.80
N GLY A 192 14.41 -0.61 9.98
CA GLY A 192 14.25 -0.65 8.52
C GLY A 192 13.86 -2.04 8.01
N TRP A 193 14.40 -3.08 8.65
CA TRP A 193 14.03 -4.47 8.37
C TRP A 193 12.53 -4.70 8.55
N LEU A 194 11.97 -4.25 9.68
CA LEU A 194 10.54 -4.38 9.94
C LEU A 194 9.72 -3.62 8.92
N LEU A 195 10.05 -2.35 8.64
CA LEU A 195 9.32 -1.51 7.70
C LEU A 195 9.25 -2.16 6.31
N THR A 196 10.37 -2.66 5.79
CA THR A 196 10.39 -3.40 4.52
C THR A 196 9.56 -4.69 4.60
N THR A 197 9.66 -5.43 5.70
CA THR A 197 8.93 -6.70 5.87
C THR A 197 7.42 -6.48 5.90
N VAL A 198 6.92 -5.50 6.67
CA VAL A 198 5.47 -5.21 6.75
C VAL A 198 4.96 -4.56 5.47
N ALA A 199 5.77 -3.74 4.78
CA ALA A 199 5.44 -3.21 3.47
C ALA A 199 5.32 -4.32 2.42
N ALA A 200 6.24 -5.29 2.42
CA ALA A 200 6.18 -6.45 1.54
C ALA A 200 4.97 -7.35 1.84
N LEU A 201 4.64 -7.57 3.12
CA LEU A 201 3.43 -8.30 3.53
C LEU A 201 2.15 -7.59 3.05
N ALA A 202 2.07 -6.25 3.22
CA ALA A 202 0.95 -5.47 2.74
C ALA A 202 0.85 -5.52 1.20
N TRP A 203 1.96 -5.35 0.50
CA TRP A 203 2.01 -5.44 -0.96
C TRP A 203 1.55 -6.81 -1.47
N MET A 204 2.02 -7.90 -0.86
CA MET A 204 1.61 -9.27 -1.20
C MET A 204 0.14 -9.57 -0.88
N SER A 205 -0.46 -8.84 0.07
CA SER A 205 -1.88 -9.03 0.42
C SER A 205 -2.85 -8.53 -0.66
N GLY A 206 -2.39 -7.61 -1.51
CA GLY A 206 -3.13 -7.16 -2.68
C GLY A 206 -3.29 -5.64 -2.76
N THR A 207 -4.17 -5.17 -3.63
CA THR A 207 -4.58 -3.75 -3.67
C THR A 207 -5.62 -3.50 -2.60
N SER A 208 -5.48 -2.47 -1.77
CA SER A 208 -6.53 -2.10 -0.82
C SER A 208 -7.63 -1.27 -1.49
N PHE A 209 -8.90 -1.51 -1.14
CA PHE A 209 -10.02 -0.66 -1.60
C PHE A 209 -9.83 0.82 -1.26
N LEU A 210 -9.08 1.12 -0.18
CA LEU A 210 -8.74 2.48 0.24
C LEU A 210 -8.00 3.26 -0.85
N VAL A 211 -7.16 2.58 -1.64
CA VAL A 211 -6.39 3.20 -2.73
C VAL A 211 -7.17 3.20 -4.04
N ALA A 212 -7.87 2.11 -4.33
CA ALA A 212 -8.64 2.00 -5.57
C ALA A 212 -9.82 2.99 -5.64
N GLY A 213 -10.43 3.33 -4.49
CA GLY A 213 -11.48 4.35 -4.42
C GLY A 213 -10.97 5.78 -4.55
N ALA A 214 -9.77 6.09 -4.05
CA ALA A 214 -9.21 7.44 -4.01
C ALA A 214 -8.42 7.82 -5.28
N VAL A 215 -7.71 6.87 -5.89
CA VAL A 215 -6.85 7.11 -7.07
C VAL A 215 -7.55 6.69 -8.38
N GLY A 216 -8.77 6.17 -8.27
CA GLY A 216 -9.46 5.49 -9.37
C GLY A 216 -8.88 4.10 -9.59
N ALA A 217 -9.75 3.10 -9.75
CA ALA A 217 -9.37 1.69 -9.83
C ALA A 217 -8.44 1.30 -11.01
N ASN A 218 -8.06 2.27 -11.86
CA ASN A 218 -7.54 2.04 -13.19
C ASN A 218 -6.01 2.30 -13.31
N GLU A 219 -5.44 3.26 -12.57
CA GLU A 219 -4.01 3.60 -12.73
C GLU A 219 -3.07 2.73 -11.88
N LEU A 220 -3.43 2.45 -10.63
CA LEU A 220 -2.67 1.54 -9.75
C LEU A 220 -3.18 0.09 -9.82
N GLY A 221 -4.41 -0.10 -10.30
CA GLY A 221 -5.05 -1.41 -10.41
C GLY A 221 -4.47 -2.30 -11.51
N GLY A 222 -4.03 -1.71 -12.63
CA GLY A 222 -3.38 -2.43 -13.73
C GLY A 222 -2.03 -3.04 -13.33
N ILE A 223 -1.15 -2.21 -12.76
CA ILE A 223 0.19 -2.61 -12.28
C ILE A 223 0.10 -3.71 -11.21
N ALA A 224 -0.90 -3.64 -10.33
CA ALA A 224 -1.07 -4.63 -9.28
C ALA A 224 -1.77 -5.93 -9.71
N ARG A 225 -2.48 -5.93 -10.85
CA ARG A 225 -3.23 -7.09 -11.38
C ARG A 225 -2.37 -7.91 -12.34
N GLU A 226 -1.49 -7.28 -13.11
CA GLU A 226 -0.57 -7.92 -14.07
C GLU A 226 0.39 -8.92 -13.39
N PHE A 227 0.75 -8.68 -12.12
CA PHE A 227 1.55 -9.61 -11.32
C PHE A 227 0.76 -10.73 -10.61
N ARG A 228 -0.58 -10.73 -10.62
CA ARG A 228 -1.41 -11.58 -9.73
C ARG A 228 -2.20 -12.69 -10.42
N GLY A 229 -2.32 -12.68 -11.75
CA GLY A 229 -3.30 -13.47 -12.52
C GLY A 229 -3.35 -15.00 -12.31
N HIS A 230 -2.43 -15.62 -11.56
CA HIS A 230 -2.39 -17.09 -11.39
C HIS A 230 -2.12 -17.60 -9.96
N ALA A 231 -2.18 -16.75 -8.93
CA ALA A 231 -1.56 -17.05 -7.62
C ALA A 231 -2.47 -17.63 -6.51
N GLU A 232 -3.80 -17.57 -6.62
CA GLU A 232 -4.68 -17.69 -5.45
C GLU A 232 -5.02 -19.14 -5.02
N ARG A 233 -4.94 -20.14 -5.91
CA ARG A 233 -5.23 -21.55 -5.55
C ARG A 233 -4.13 -22.24 -4.73
N SER A 234 -2.93 -21.66 -4.58
CA SER A 234 -1.74 -22.28 -3.96
C SER A 234 -1.63 -22.06 -2.44
N VAL A 235 -2.33 -21.08 -1.86
CA VAL A 235 -2.12 -20.68 -0.46
C VAL A 235 -2.92 -21.53 0.54
N PHE A 236 -4.11 -21.99 0.17
CA PHE A 236 -4.88 -22.94 0.95
C PHE A 236 -4.26 -24.34 0.82
N GLY A 237 -3.74 -24.90 1.92
CA GLY A 237 -2.97 -26.15 1.94
C GLY A 237 -1.49 -25.98 2.28
N SER A 238 -0.97 -24.74 2.30
CA SER A 238 0.43 -24.43 2.61
C SER A 238 0.77 -24.31 4.10
N GLY A 239 -0.23 -24.40 5.00
CA GLY A 239 -0.09 -24.12 6.44
C GLY A 239 -0.11 -22.63 6.82
N LEU A 240 0.02 -21.71 5.86
CA LEU A 240 0.02 -20.26 6.11
C LEU A 240 -1.27 -19.71 6.76
N PRO A 241 -2.49 -20.16 6.39
CA PRO A 241 -3.72 -19.78 7.09
C PRO A 241 -3.68 -20.07 8.59
N VAL A 242 -3.19 -21.26 8.95
CA VAL A 242 -3.05 -21.72 10.34
C VAL A 242 -2.03 -20.85 11.06
N LEU A 243 -0.87 -20.61 10.44
CA LEU A 243 0.17 -19.75 11.01
C LEU A 243 -0.37 -18.34 11.25
N SER A 244 -1.03 -17.72 10.28
CA SER A 244 -1.58 -16.37 10.41
C SER A 244 -2.58 -16.27 11.57
N ALA A 245 -3.54 -17.20 11.66
CA ALA A 245 -4.47 -17.25 12.79
C ALA A 245 -3.74 -17.46 14.13
N ALA A 246 -2.74 -18.35 14.18
CA ALA A 246 -1.94 -18.58 15.38
C ALA A 246 -1.15 -17.34 15.81
N LEU A 247 -0.60 -16.57 14.87
CA LEU A 247 0.11 -15.32 15.18
C LEU A 247 -0.82 -14.27 15.80
N VAL A 248 -2.11 -14.22 15.40
CA VAL A 248 -3.11 -13.38 16.07
C VAL A 248 -3.37 -13.85 17.50
N VAL A 249 -3.48 -15.15 17.73
CA VAL A 249 -3.68 -15.69 19.08
C VAL A 249 -2.47 -15.40 19.97
N VAL A 250 -1.25 -15.55 19.45
CA VAL A 250 -0.01 -15.18 20.16
C VAL A 250 -0.01 -13.69 20.47
N ALA A 251 -0.39 -12.84 19.53
CA ALA A 251 -0.53 -11.40 19.77
C ALA A 251 -1.56 -11.15 20.88
N ALA A 252 -2.78 -11.68 20.79
CA ALA A 252 -3.80 -11.52 21.82
C ALA A 252 -3.31 -11.95 23.21
N ALA A 253 -2.58 -13.06 23.31
CA ALA A 253 -2.00 -13.55 24.56
C ALA A 253 -0.94 -12.58 25.13
N LEU A 254 -0.02 -12.09 24.30
CA LEU A 254 0.99 -11.09 24.71
C LEU A 254 0.33 -9.78 25.17
N GLY A 255 -0.70 -9.33 24.45
CA GLY A 255 -1.46 -8.14 24.80
C GLY A 255 -2.20 -8.30 26.12
N ALA A 256 -2.86 -9.44 26.34
CA ALA A 256 -3.55 -9.76 27.59
C ALA A 256 -2.58 -9.90 28.78
N GLN A 257 -1.35 -10.35 28.55
CA GLN A 257 -0.31 -10.39 29.59
C GLN A 257 0.12 -8.97 29.99
N ALA A 258 0.40 -8.11 29.00
CA ALA A 258 0.89 -6.76 29.24
C ALA A 258 -0.18 -5.78 29.74
N TRP A 259 -1.41 -5.88 29.22
CA TRP A 259 -2.49 -4.95 29.50
C TRP A 259 -3.73 -5.69 30.03
N PRO A 260 -4.04 -5.59 31.33
CA PRO A 260 -5.21 -6.25 31.93
C PRO A 260 -6.54 -5.90 31.25
N ALA A 261 -6.66 -4.71 30.65
CA ALA A 261 -7.84 -4.28 29.89
C ALA A 261 -8.15 -5.19 28.68
N LEU A 262 -7.14 -5.85 28.11
CA LEU A 262 -7.31 -6.79 26.99
C LEU A 262 -7.80 -8.18 27.43
N ARG A 263 -8.06 -8.40 28.72
CA ARG A 263 -8.66 -9.63 29.25
C ARG A 263 -10.20 -9.58 29.25
N SER A 264 -10.78 -8.50 28.75
CA SER A 264 -12.24 -8.34 28.64
C SER A 264 -12.83 -9.30 27.59
N LEU A 265 -14.10 -9.66 27.77
CA LEU A 265 -14.84 -10.49 26.81
C LEU A 265 -14.83 -9.88 25.39
N LEU A 266 -14.95 -8.55 25.31
CA LEU A 266 -14.90 -7.82 24.05
C LEU A 266 -13.53 -7.96 23.38
N ALA A 267 -12.43 -7.81 24.12
CA ALA A 267 -11.08 -7.96 23.56
C ALA A 267 -10.79 -9.40 23.08
N LEU A 268 -11.29 -10.40 23.82
CA LEU A 268 -11.21 -11.81 23.42
C LEU A 268 -12.01 -12.07 22.15
N ALA A 269 -13.24 -11.56 22.06
CA ALA A 269 -14.06 -11.71 20.87
C ALA A 269 -13.46 -10.98 19.66
N LEU A 270 -12.92 -9.78 19.84
CA LEU A 270 -12.20 -9.05 18.79
C LEU A 270 -11.01 -9.87 18.29
N SER A 271 -10.25 -10.47 19.21
CA SER A 271 -9.11 -11.32 18.86
C SER A 271 -9.55 -12.59 18.12
N ALA A 272 -10.70 -13.18 18.49
CA ALA A 272 -11.28 -14.32 17.77
C ALA A 272 -11.72 -13.93 16.35
N VAL A 273 -12.40 -12.79 16.19
CA VAL A 273 -12.77 -12.26 14.87
C VAL A 273 -11.53 -12.02 14.01
N LEU A 274 -10.49 -11.36 14.57
CA LEU A 274 -9.23 -11.12 13.86
C LEU A 274 -8.51 -12.42 13.50
N ALA A 275 -8.57 -13.46 14.35
CA ALA A 275 -7.96 -14.76 14.05
C ALA A 275 -8.70 -15.48 12.91
N VAL A 276 -10.04 -15.40 12.88
CA VAL A 276 -10.84 -15.92 11.76
C VAL A 276 -10.52 -15.15 10.48
N LEU A 277 -10.39 -13.82 10.52
CA LEU A 277 -9.98 -13.04 9.35
C LEU A 277 -8.56 -13.39 8.91
N ALA A 278 -7.64 -13.58 9.85
CA ALA A 278 -6.25 -13.93 9.58
C ALA A 278 -6.11 -15.32 8.96
N TRP A 279 -7.02 -16.25 9.25
CA TRP A 279 -7.11 -17.52 8.54
C TRP A 279 -7.30 -17.31 7.03
N PHE A 280 -8.20 -16.42 6.63
CA PHE A 280 -8.45 -16.09 5.22
C PHE A 280 -7.42 -15.12 4.63
N MET A 281 -6.65 -14.43 5.48
CA MET A 281 -5.66 -13.43 5.11
C MET A 281 -4.29 -13.80 5.69
N PRO A 282 -3.48 -14.60 4.97
CA PRO A 282 -2.21 -15.13 5.45
C PRO A 282 -1.18 -14.08 5.91
N THR A 283 -1.28 -12.84 5.46
CA THR A 283 -0.38 -11.74 5.85
C THR A 283 -0.88 -10.96 7.09
N LEU A 284 -2.15 -11.11 7.46
CA LEU A 284 -2.77 -10.32 8.53
C LEU A 284 -2.22 -10.69 9.91
N GLY A 285 -2.02 -11.98 10.18
CA GLY A 285 -1.48 -12.42 11.48
C GLY A 285 -0.08 -11.88 11.75
N ALA A 286 0.80 -11.91 10.75
CA ALA A 286 2.15 -11.36 10.84
C ALA A 286 2.16 -9.85 11.08
N THR A 287 1.32 -9.10 10.37
CA THR A 287 1.22 -7.63 10.54
C THR A 287 0.62 -7.24 11.89
N LEU A 288 -0.37 -7.96 12.39
CA LEU A 288 -0.96 -7.74 13.72
C LEU A 288 -0.01 -8.11 14.86
N LEU A 289 0.76 -9.19 14.72
CA LEU A 289 1.80 -9.53 15.70
C LEU A 289 2.87 -8.43 15.74
N ALA A 290 3.38 -8.00 14.58
CA ALA A 290 4.33 -6.90 14.49
C ALA A 290 3.79 -5.62 15.14
N LEU A 291 2.53 -5.24 14.83
CA LEU A 291 1.85 -4.10 15.43
C LEU A 291 1.86 -4.18 16.95
N LEU A 292 1.43 -5.31 17.51
CA LEU A 292 1.37 -5.46 18.96
C LEU A 292 2.76 -5.39 19.60
N VAL A 293 3.73 -6.13 19.08
CA VAL A 293 5.09 -6.16 19.63
C VAL A 293 5.70 -4.76 19.66
N VAL A 294 5.51 -3.99 18.59
CA VAL A 294 5.96 -2.59 18.50
C VAL A 294 5.17 -1.65 19.43
N ALA A 295 3.86 -1.88 19.59
CA ALA A 295 3.02 -1.10 20.50
C ALA A 295 3.42 -1.33 21.97
N LEU A 296 3.75 -2.56 22.34
CA LEU A 296 4.32 -2.91 23.66
C LEU A 296 5.67 -2.23 23.90
N ALA A 297 6.46 -2.01 22.84
CA ALA A 297 7.71 -1.27 22.89
C ALA A 297 7.55 0.26 22.79
N HIS A 298 6.31 0.79 22.75
CA HIS A 298 6.00 2.23 22.70
C HIS A 298 6.58 3.02 21.50
N HIS A 299 6.86 2.35 20.37
CA HIS A 299 7.35 3.00 19.16
C HIS A 299 6.20 3.42 18.23
N TRP A 300 5.54 4.55 18.53
CA TRP A 300 4.30 4.98 17.85
C TRP A 300 4.42 5.10 16.32
N ARG A 301 5.58 5.51 15.78
CA ARG A 301 5.80 5.63 14.33
C ARG A 301 5.78 4.28 13.63
N LEU A 302 6.45 3.29 14.22
CA LEU A 302 6.46 1.92 13.72
C LEU A 302 5.08 1.27 13.92
N ALA A 303 4.41 1.56 15.03
CA ALA A 303 3.05 1.07 15.28
C ALA A 303 2.07 1.64 14.24
N ALA A 304 2.20 2.93 13.87
CA ALA A 304 1.42 3.54 12.80
C ALA A 304 1.69 2.85 11.45
N ALA A 305 2.95 2.57 11.11
CA ALA A 305 3.29 1.85 9.89
C ALA A 305 2.70 0.42 9.86
N CYS A 306 2.77 -0.32 10.97
CA CYS A 306 2.16 -1.65 11.08
C CYS A 306 0.62 -1.59 11.04
N THR A 307 0.01 -0.54 11.61
CA THR A 307 -1.43 -0.30 11.55
C THR A 307 -1.88 -0.03 10.12
N LEU A 308 -1.14 0.81 9.38
CA LEU A 308 -1.39 1.06 7.97
C LEU A 308 -1.26 -0.22 7.14
N ALA A 309 -0.25 -1.05 7.41
CA ALA A 309 -0.08 -2.35 6.75
C ALA A 309 -1.25 -3.31 7.05
N ALA A 310 -1.71 -3.39 8.31
CA ALA A 310 -2.85 -4.22 8.69
C ALA A 310 -4.17 -3.73 8.05
N ALA A 311 -4.40 -2.41 8.04
CA ALA A 311 -5.56 -1.80 7.36
C ALA A 311 -5.52 -2.02 5.84
N TRP A 312 -4.33 -1.95 5.24
CA TRP A 312 -4.12 -2.28 3.84
C TRP A 312 -4.51 -3.74 3.55
N THR A 313 -3.98 -4.68 4.34
CA THR A 313 -4.29 -6.12 4.21
C THR A 313 -5.78 -6.40 4.37
N LEU A 314 -6.44 -5.79 5.35
CA LEU A 314 -7.88 -5.94 5.54
C LEU A 314 -8.65 -5.39 4.31
N GLY A 315 -8.24 -4.23 3.80
CA GLY A 315 -8.88 -3.64 2.62
C GLY A 315 -8.61 -4.40 1.32
N ALA A 316 -7.54 -5.21 1.25
CA ALA A 316 -7.25 -6.06 0.10
C ALA A 316 -8.19 -7.27 0.00
N PHE A 317 -8.84 -7.66 1.10
CA PHE A 317 -9.84 -8.74 1.12
C PHE A 317 -10.97 -8.54 0.10
N TYR A 318 -11.35 -7.28 -0.14
CA TYR A 318 -12.35 -6.91 -1.13
C TYR A 318 -12.03 -7.49 -2.52
N TYR A 319 -10.75 -7.50 -2.91
CA TYR A 319 -10.30 -7.90 -4.25
C TYR A 319 -9.90 -9.39 -4.37
N GLN A 320 -10.01 -10.20 -3.32
CA GLN A 320 -9.71 -11.64 -3.41
C GLN A 320 -10.77 -12.38 -4.24
N LEU A 321 -10.42 -12.90 -5.41
CA LEU A 321 -11.44 -13.41 -6.36
C LEU A 321 -12.00 -14.78 -5.99
N GLN A 322 -11.35 -15.46 -5.05
CA GLN A 322 -11.72 -16.79 -4.57
C GLN A 322 -13.07 -16.88 -3.86
N TRP A 323 -13.65 -15.76 -3.40
CA TRP A 323 -14.89 -15.74 -2.62
C TRP A 323 -15.98 -14.93 -3.31
N PRO A 324 -17.22 -15.43 -3.37
CA PRO A 324 -18.38 -14.65 -3.77
C PRO A 324 -18.48 -13.36 -2.94
N LEU A 325 -18.90 -12.27 -3.59
CA LEU A 325 -19.01 -10.97 -2.92
C LEU A 325 -20.05 -11.01 -1.78
N ALA A 326 -21.12 -11.79 -1.96
CA ALA A 326 -22.17 -12.00 -0.95
C ALA A 326 -21.61 -12.66 0.32
N ASP A 327 -20.78 -13.69 0.19
CA ASP A 327 -20.18 -14.39 1.34
C ASP A 327 -19.23 -13.48 2.11
N LYS A 328 -18.45 -12.65 1.40
CA LYS A 328 -17.60 -11.63 2.03
C LYS A 328 -18.42 -10.60 2.78
N ALA A 329 -19.50 -10.11 2.17
CA ALA A 329 -20.40 -9.15 2.79
C ALA A 329 -21.06 -9.74 4.04
N LEU A 330 -21.51 -11.00 3.98
CA LEU A 330 -22.07 -11.72 5.11
C LEU A 330 -21.05 -11.90 6.23
N LEU A 331 -19.81 -12.29 5.91
CA LEU A 331 -18.73 -12.43 6.89
C LEU A 331 -18.44 -11.10 7.60
N MET A 332 -18.33 -10.00 6.84
CA MET A 332 -18.11 -8.67 7.41
C MET A 332 -19.29 -8.19 8.24
N ALA A 333 -20.52 -8.40 7.77
CA ALA A 333 -21.74 -8.05 8.49
C ALA A 333 -21.87 -8.86 9.79
N ALA A 334 -21.61 -10.17 9.76
CA ALA A 334 -21.62 -11.02 10.93
C ALA A 334 -20.54 -10.61 11.94
N ALA A 335 -19.31 -10.36 11.49
CA ALA A 335 -18.23 -9.85 12.35
C ALA A 335 -18.62 -8.52 13.01
N GLY A 336 -19.16 -7.58 12.24
CA GLY A 336 -19.65 -6.29 12.74
C GLY A 336 -20.80 -6.44 13.73
N ALA A 337 -21.76 -7.31 13.45
CA ALA A 337 -22.90 -7.59 14.33
C ALA A 337 -22.47 -8.22 15.65
N VAL A 338 -21.54 -9.18 15.63
CA VAL A 338 -20.98 -9.80 16.84
C VAL A 338 -20.27 -8.75 17.70
N LEU A 339 -19.39 -7.93 17.10
CA LEU A 339 -18.70 -6.86 17.82
C LEU A 339 -19.67 -5.82 18.38
N GLY A 340 -20.66 -5.41 17.58
CA GLY A 340 -21.70 -4.46 17.99
C GLY A 340 -22.57 -4.98 19.14
N ALA A 341 -23.00 -6.24 19.07
CA ALA A 341 -23.75 -6.88 20.14
C ALA A 341 -22.93 -6.96 21.44
N LEU A 342 -21.64 -7.24 21.36
CA LEU A 342 -20.77 -7.30 22.53
C LEU A 342 -20.53 -5.92 23.15
N VAL A 343 -20.35 -4.88 22.33
CA VAL A 343 -20.30 -3.48 22.82
C VAL A 343 -21.62 -3.11 23.50
N TRP A 344 -22.76 -3.48 22.91
CA TRP A 344 -24.08 -3.23 23.46
C TRP A 344 -24.28 -3.93 24.81
N VAL A 345 -23.92 -5.21 24.91
CA VAL A 345 -23.99 -5.98 26.16
C VAL A 345 -23.08 -5.38 27.23
N ASP A 346 -21.86 -4.96 26.87
CA ASP A 346 -20.95 -4.31 27.81
C ASP A 346 -21.51 -2.97 28.30
N HIS A 347 -22.12 -2.19 27.41
CA HIS A 347 -22.81 -0.94 27.77
C HIS A 347 -23.99 -1.19 28.73
N LEU A 348 -24.82 -2.20 28.48
CA LEU A 348 -25.92 -2.58 29.37
C LEU A 348 -25.42 -3.01 30.76
N ARG A 349 -24.33 -3.80 30.83
CA ARG A 349 -23.71 -4.21 32.09
C ARG A 349 -23.16 -3.02 32.88
N GLN A 350 -22.52 -2.07 32.20
CA GLN A 350 -22.03 -0.84 32.82
C GLN A 350 -23.17 0.04 33.35
N ALA A 351 -24.27 0.17 32.60
CA ALA A 351 -25.46 0.92 33.04
C ALA A 351 -26.14 0.28 34.26
N GLN A 352 -26.22 -1.06 34.30
CA GLN A 352 -26.75 -1.79 35.47
C GLN A 352 -25.82 -1.71 36.68
N GLY A 353 -24.50 -1.81 36.48
CA GLY A 353 -23.50 -1.67 37.55
C GLY A 353 -23.43 -0.26 38.14
N ALA A 354 -23.66 0.78 37.33
CA ALA A 354 -23.75 2.17 37.80
C ALA A 354 -25.00 2.42 38.67
N ASN A 355 -26.09 1.72 38.42
CA ASN A 355 -27.32 1.80 39.22
C ASN A 355 -27.26 0.96 40.50
N ALA A 356 -26.35 -0.02 40.60
CA ALA A 356 -26.27 -0.96 41.72
C ALA A 356 -25.20 -0.61 42.78
N GLY A 357 -24.35 0.41 42.57
CA GLY A 357 -23.29 0.73 43.53
C GLY A 357 -22.79 2.17 43.44
N SER A 358 -23.28 3.04 44.33
CA SER A 358 -22.57 4.26 44.73
C SER A 358 -21.37 3.88 45.62
N VAL A 359 -20.33 3.31 45.02
CA VAL A 359 -19.02 3.23 45.65
C VAL A 359 -18.03 3.88 44.70
N THR A 360 -17.38 4.93 45.18
CA THR A 360 -16.37 5.72 44.48
C THR A 360 -15.17 4.85 44.15
N THR A 361 -15.24 4.10 43.06
CA THR A 361 -14.06 3.49 42.45
C THR A 361 -13.31 4.61 41.75
N THR A 362 -12.15 4.98 42.29
CA THR A 362 -11.21 5.94 41.72
C THR A 362 -10.94 5.52 40.27
N ARG A 363 -11.62 6.19 39.33
CA ARG A 363 -11.40 5.98 37.90
C ARG A 363 -9.95 6.39 37.65
N PHE A 364 -9.13 5.47 37.14
CA PHE A 364 -7.84 5.82 36.55
C PHE A 364 -8.13 6.83 35.44
N GLY A 365 -7.92 8.11 35.76
CA GLY A 365 -8.21 9.22 34.89
C GLY A 365 -7.22 9.21 33.73
N ILE A 366 -7.63 8.64 32.60
CA ILE A 366 -7.20 9.19 31.32
C ILE A 366 -7.73 10.62 31.34
N SER A 367 -6.83 11.60 31.51
CA SER A 367 -7.15 13.03 31.46
C SER A 367 -8.17 13.30 30.35
N SER A 368 -9.26 14.02 30.67
CA SER A 368 -10.33 14.36 29.72
C SER A 368 -9.76 14.87 28.40
N SER A 369 -8.71 15.69 28.46
CA SER A 369 -7.97 16.22 27.31
C SER A 369 -7.45 15.13 26.34
N LYS A 370 -6.97 13.98 26.83
CA LYS A 370 -6.50 12.89 25.97
C LYS A 370 -7.67 12.08 25.39
N ARG A 371 -8.75 11.91 26.15
CA ARG A 371 -9.98 11.25 25.68
C ARG A 371 -10.62 12.07 24.56
N ASP A 372 -10.66 13.38 24.73
CA ASP A 372 -11.14 14.32 23.73
C ASP A 372 -10.29 14.25 22.46
N ALA A 373 -8.96 14.22 22.58
CA ALA A 373 -8.08 14.07 21.42
C ALA A 373 -8.34 12.78 20.62
N HIS A 374 -8.57 11.64 21.30
CA HIS A 374 -8.90 10.38 20.63
C HIS A 374 -10.29 10.43 19.96
N LEU A 375 -11.29 11.01 20.64
CA LEU A 375 -12.63 11.24 20.06
C LEU A 375 -12.57 12.15 18.84
N TRP A 376 -11.85 13.25 18.90
CA TRP A 376 -11.64 14.16 17.78
C TRP A 376 -10.89 13.51 16.62
N SER A 377 -9.93 12.60 16.91
CA SER A 377 -9.26 11.84 15.84
C SER A 377 -10.21 10.86 15.14
N LEU A 378 -11.09 10.19 15.89
CA LEU A 378 -12.11 9.30 15.32
C LEU A 378 -13.16 10.07 14.52
N LEU A 379 -13.66 11.18 15.08
CA LEU A 379 -14.60 12.07 14.40
C LEU A 379 -13.99 12.70 13.16
N GLY A 380 -12.74 13.17 13.24
CA GLY A 380 -12.00 13.71 12.10
C GLY A 380 -11.79 12.65 11.02
N GLY A 381 -11.44 11.42 11.40
CA GLY A 381 -11.33 10.29 10.47
C GLY A 381 -12.66 9.95 9.79
N ALA A 382 -13.74 9.84 10.58
CA ALA A 382 -15.08 9.58 10.07
C ALA A 382 -15.58 10.69 9.14
N LEU A 383 -15.40 11.95 9.53
CA LEU A 383 -15.74 13.11 8.71
C LEU A 383 -14.95 13.11 7.41
N LEU A 384 -13.64 12.84 7.46
CA LEU A 384 -12.80 12.74 6.26
C LEU A 384 -13.30 11.62 5.33
N THR A 385 -13.63 10.44 5.86
CA THR A 385 -14.21 9.35 5.08
C THR A 385 -15.54 9.76 4.43
N LEU A 386 -16.42 10.43 5.18
CA LEU A 386 -17.68 10.94 4.65
C LEU A 386 -17.46 11.98 3.56
N VAL A 387 -16.54 12.93 3.73
CA VAL A 387 -16.24 13.96 2.72
C VAL A 387 -15.71 13.32 1.44
N VAL A 388 -14.76 12.39 1.52
CA VAL A 388 -14.21 11.70 0.35
C VAL A 388 -15.28 10.87 -0.37
N ALA A 389 -16.05 10.07 0.38
CA ALA A 389 -17.09 9.22 -0.19
C ALA A 389 -18.22 10.04 -0.82
N ASN A 390 -18.74 11.05 -0.11
CA ASN A 390 -19.82 11.91 -0.62
C ASN A 390 -19.34 12.81 -1.75
N GLY A 391 -18.08 13.23 -1.77
CA GLY A 391 -17.49 13.95 -2.90
C GLY A 391 -17.49 13.10 -4.17
N ALA A 392 -17.09 11.83 -4.08
CA ALA A 392 -17.15 10.90 -5.20
C ALA A 392 -18.58 10.60 -5.66
N ILE A 393 -19.53 10.47 -4.73
CA ILE A 393 -20.95 10.31 -5.04
C ILE A 393 -21.48 11.55 -5.77
N TRP A 394 -21.27 12.73 -5.19
CA TRP A 394 -21.70 14.01 -5.77
C TRP A 394 -21.18 14.21 -7.19
N GLN A 395 -19.91 13.86 -7.45
CA GLN A 395 -19.33 13.95 -8.79
C GLN A 395 -20.05 13.05 -9.80
N LYS A 396 -20.40 11.81 -9.42
CA LYS A 396 -21.12 10.86 -10.28
C LYS A 396 -22.58 11.25 -10.47
N GLU A 397 -23.27 11.67 -9.42
CA GLU A 397 -24.65 12.18 -9.51
C GLU A 397 -24.72 13.41 -10.40
N ASN A 398 -23.75 14.33 -10.30
CA ASN A 398 -23.67 15.49 -11.18
C ASN A 398 -23.49 15.09 -12.66
N LEU A 399 -22.68 14.06 -12.94
CA LEU A 399 -22.49 13.50 -14.28
C LEU A 399 -23.79 12.85 -14.77
N ILE A 400 -24.50 12.11 -13.93
CA ILE A 400 -25.79 11.49 -14.29
C ILE A 400 -26.86 12.55 -14.61
N ALA A 401 -26.94 13.60 -13.79
CA ALA A 401 -27.96 14.64 -13.88
C ALA A 401 -27.75 15.60 -15.07
N HIS A 402 -26.49 15.96 -15.37
CA HIS A 402 -26.17 16.97 -16.38
C HIS A 402 -25.52 16.39 -17.65
N GLY A 403 -25.18 15.10 -17.66
CA GLY A 403 -24.60 14.44 -18.83
C GLY A 403 -25.65 14.18 -19.91
N THR A 404 -25.25 14.35 -21.16
CA THR A 404 -26.06 14.01 -22.33
C THR A 404 -26.26 12.49 -22.40
N LYS A 405 -27.49 12.04 -22.64
CA LYS A 405 -27.82 10.62 -22.84
C LYS A 405 -27.32 10.16 -24.21
N VAL A 406 -26.51 9.11 -24.22
CA VAL A 406 -25.89 8.55 -25.43
C VAL A 406 -26.00 7.03 -25.41
N PHE A 407 -26.44 6.44 -26.52
CA PHE A 407 -26.44 4.98 -26.70
C PHE A 407 -25.23 4.56 -27.51
N VAL A 408 -24.45 3.62 -26.99
CA VAL A 408 -23.26 3.08 -27.67
C VAL A 408 -23.51 1.61 -28.02
N PRO A 409 -23.44 1.23 -29.32
CA PRO A 409 -23.67 -0.14 -29.76
C PRO A 409 -22.65 -1.13 -29.18
N LEU A 410 -23.14 -2.27 -28.72
CA LEU A 410 -22.32 -3.39 -28.25
C LEU A 410 -21.90 -4.27 -29.43
N ALA A 411 -20.64 -4.69 -29.43
CA ALA A 411 -20.17 -5.77 -30.29
C ALA A 411 -20.59 -7.13 -29.69
N PRO A 412 -20.77 -8.19 -30.51
CA PRO A 412 -21.04 -9.53 -30.01
C PRO A 412 -19.88 -10.01 -29.12
N VAL A 413 -20.15 -10.27 -27.84
CA VAL A 413 -19.17 -10.82 -26.90
C VAL A 413 -19.82 -11.94 -26.11
N ASP A 414 -19.11 -13.04 -25.90
CA ASP A 414 -19.56 -14.13 -25.05
C ASP A 414 -19.71 -13.66 -23.59
N PRO A 415 -20.90 -13.82 -22.99
CA PRO A 415 -21.11 -13.54 -21.58
C PRO A 415 -20.58 -14.72 -20.78
N ARG A 416 -19.36 -14.63 -20.20
CA ARG A 416 -19.00 -15.48 -19.04
C ARG A 416 -17.72 -15.06 -18.32
N SER A 417 -17.85 -14.89 -17.00
CA SER A 417 -16.87 -15.33 -16.01
C SER A 417 -17.65 -15.84 -14.79
N LEU A 418 -17.62 -17.16 -14.60
CA LEU A 418 -18.37 -17.89 -13.56
C LEU A 418 -17.83 -17.66 -12.13
N MET A 419 -16.69 -16.99 -11.98
CA MET A 419 -15.96 -16.93 -10.70
C MET A 419 -16.05 -15.58 -9.96
N GLN A 420 -16.53 -14.51 -10.58
CA GLN A 420 -16.51 -13.16 -9.98
C GLN A 420 -17.89 -12.56 -9.69
N GLY A 421 -18.93 -13.41 -9.73
CA GLY A 421 -20.33 -13.00 -9.81
C GLY A 421 -20.80 -12.86 -11.27
N ASP A 422 -22.12 -12.79 -11.46
CA ASP A 422 -22.70 -12.61 -12.79
C ASP A 422 -22.42 -11.20 -13.32
N TYR A 423 -21.66 -11.10 -14.41
CA TYR A 423 -21.47 -9.86 -15.16
C TYR A 423 -21.42 -10.15 -16.65
N MET A 424 -21.79 -9.15 -17.44
CA MET A 424 -21.69 -9.19 -18.89
C MET A 424 -20.45 -8.43 -19.31
N ARG A 425 -19.56 -9.10 -20.05
CA ARG A 425 -18.42 -8.42 -20.69
C ARG A 425 -18.97 -7.51 -21.78
N LEU A 426 -18.57 -6.25 -21.74
CA LEU A 426 -18.94 -5.24 -22.72
C LEU A 426 -17.78 -5.05 -23.68
N ASN A 427 -18.11 -5.03 -24.96
CA ASN A 427 -17.24 -4.47 -25.98
C ASN A 427 -18.09 -3.53 -26.83
N PHE A 428 -17.56 -2.35 -27.14
CA PHE A 428 -18.30 -1.32 -27.87
C PHE A 428 -17.76 -1.24 -29.29
N VAL A 429 -18.66 -1.29 -30.28
CA VAL A 429 -18.29 -1.23 -31.71
C VAL A 429 -17.43 0.01 -31.99
N ALA A 430 -17.84 1.14 -31.41
CA ALA A 430 -17.16 2.42 -31.40
C ALA A 430 -15.63 2.37 -31.23
N ILE A 431 -15.11 1.47 -30.39
CA ILE A 431 -13.67 1.39 -30.09
C ILE A 431 -12.92 0.46 -31.05
N ASN A 432 -13.56 -0.61 -31.52
CA ASN A 432 -12.89 -1.62 -32.33
C ASN A 432 -12.42 -1.08 -33.68
N ASP A 433 -13.14 -0.09 -34.23
CA ASP A 433 -12.89 0.45 -35.56
C ASP A 433 -11.84 1.58 -35.58
N THR A 434 -11.28 1.96 -34.41
CA THR A 434 -10.32 3.05 -34.29
C THR A 434 -8.93 2.55 -33.92
N THR A 435 -7.91 2.96 -34.68
CA THR A 435 -6.51 2.74 -34.30
C THR A 435 -6.13 3.61 -33.11
N LEU A 436 -5.90 3.00 -31.95
CA LEU A 436 -5.56 3.72 -30.71
C LEU A 436 -4.05 3.65 -30.42
N PRO A 437 -3.47 4.72 -29.86
CA PRO A 437 -2.07 4.73 -29.46
C PRO A 437 -1.82 3.73 -28.31
N PRO A 438 -0.62 3.11 -28.24
CA PRO A 438 -0.20 2.32 -27.08
C PRO A 438 -0.30 3.12 -25.77
N LEU A 439 -0.70 2.46 -24.67
CA LEU A 439 -0.80 3.11 -23.36
C LEU A 439 0.54 3.74 -22.91
N ALA A 440 1.65 3.10 -23.26
CA ALA A 440 3.00 3.54 -22.88
C ALA A 440 3.38 4.91 -23.48
N ASP A 441 2.83 5.25 -24.64
CA ASP A 441 3.23 6.44 -25.40
C ASP A 441 2.63 7.73 -24.84
N LEU A 442 1.59 7.62 -23.99
CA LEU A 442 0.82 8.77 -23.53
C LEU A 442 1.21 9.29 -22.13
N GLY A 443 2.13 8.63 -21.42
CA GLY A 443 2.66 9.13 -20.14
C GLY A 443 1.59 9.48 -19.09
N GLY A 444 0.44 8.79 -19.12
CA GLY A 444 -0.71 9.04 -18.24
C GLY A 444 -1.79 9.96 -18.83
N ARG A 445 -1.59 10.57 -20.00
CA ARG A 445 -2.65 11.32 -20.71
C ARG A 445 -3.68 10.35 -21.27
N ARG A 446 -4.97 10.69 -21.12
CA ARG A 446 -6.07 9.87 -21.62
C ARG A 446 -6.54 10.42 -22.98
N PRO A 447 -6.58 9.59 -24.04
CA PRO A 447 -7.04 10.03 -25.34
C PRO A 447 -8.54 10.27 -25.31
N HIS A 448 -8.98 11.29 -26.03
CA HIS A 448 -10.41 11.54 -26.25
C HIS A 448 -10.82 11.00 -27.61
N MET A 449 -11.95 10.32 -27.67
CA MET A 449 -12.62 9.98 -28.91
C MET A 449 -13.68 11.02 -29.21
N VAL A 450 -13.78 11.42 -30.48
CA VAL A 450 -14.92 12.18 -30.97
C VAL A 450 -15.97 11.19 -31.44
N VAL A 451 -17.17 11.24 -30.87
CA VAL A 451 -18.32 10.45 -31.32
C VAL A 451 -19.38 11.35 -31.96
N LYS A 452 -19.96 10.89 -33.07
CA LYS A 452 -21.07 11.55 -33.76
C LYS A 452 -22.40 10.90 -33.41
N LEU A 453 -23.36 11.69 -32.93
CA LEU A 453 -24.70 11.23 -32.56
C LEU A 453 -25.67 11.25 -33.75
N ASP A 454 -26.49 10.21 -33.89
CA ASP A 454 -27.64 10.23 -34.78
C ASP A 454 -28.88 10.86 -34.12
N ALA A 455 -29.97 11.02 -34.89
CA ALA A 455 -31.22 11.59 -34.40
C ALA A 455 -31.91 10.78 -33.28
N ARG A 456 -31.49 9.52 -33.07
CA ARG A 456 -31.98 8.63 -32.01
C ARG A 456 -31.03 8.61 -30.79
N GLY A 457 -29.94 9.38 -30.83
CA GLY A 457 -28.94 9.43 -29.77
C GLY A 457 -27.93 8.28 -29.79
N VAL A 458 -27.80 7.56 -30.92
CA VAL A 458 -26.84 6.46 -31.09
C VAL A 458 -25.51 7.00 -31.61
N ALA A 459 -24.41 6.61 -30.96
CA ALA A 459 -23.05 6.95 -31.36
C ALA A 459 -22.55 6.01 -32.48
N ASN A 460 -22.23 6.56 -33.66
CA ASN A 460 -21.89 5.77 -34.85
C ASN A 460 -20.47 5.97 -35.38
N THR A 461 -20.00 7.22 -35.44
CA THR A 461 -18.67 7.52 -36.00
C THR A 461 -17.72 7.89 -34.90
N VAL A 462 -16.56 7.23 -34.85
CA VAL A 462 -15.57 7.46 -33.82
C VAL A 462 -14.19 7.72 -34.43
N ARG A 463 -13.58 8.85 -34.06
CA ARG A 463 -12.21 9.21 -34.44
C ARG A 463 -11.45 9.66 -33.20
N LEU A 464 -10.13 9.53 -33.22
CA LEU A 464 -9.30 10.11 -32.17
C LEU A 464 -9.35 11.65 -32.27
N HIS A 465 -9.57 12.32 -31.13
CA HIS A 465 -9.54 13.77 -31.05
C HIS A 465 -8.11 14.28 -31.26
N GLN A 466 -7.98 15.33 -32.08
CA GLN A 466 -6.75 16.09 -32.25
C GLN A 466 -6.95 17.44 -31.58
N GLU A 467 -6.00 17.91 -30.77
CA GLU A 467 -6.15 19.10 -29.90
C GLU A 467 -6.59 20.36 -30.67
N ASP A 468 -6.25 20.48 -31.95
CA ASP A 468 -6.57 21.64 -32.80
C ASP A 468 -7.87 21.46 -33.63
N ALA A 469 -8.57 20.33 -33.52
CA ALA A 469 -9.76 20.04 -34.33
C ALA A 469 -11.05 20.48 -33.62
N ALA A 470 -11.73 21.46 -34.20
CA ALA A 470 -13.07 21.85 -33.74
C ALA A 470 -14.08 20.70 -33.87
N LEU A 471 -14.99 20.61 -32.89
CA LEU A 471 -16.10 19.67 -32.88
C LEU A 471 -17.28 20.23 -33.69
N ALA A 472 -17.94 19.39 -34.48
CA ALA A 472 -19.23 19.73 -35.09
C ALA A 472 -20.35 19.78 -34.02
N ALA A 473 -21.50 20.38 -34.37
CA ALA A 473 -22.61 20.54 -33.42
C ALA A 473 -23.24 19.20 -32.96
N ASP A 474 -23.05 18.13 -33.72
CA ASP A 474 -23.50 16.76 -33.45
C ASP A 474 -22.36 15.83 -33.02
N GLU A 475 -21.16 16.39 -32.80
CA GLU A 475 -19.99 15.68 -32.28
C GLU A 475 -19.81 15.96 -30.79
N MET A 476 -19.32 14.95 -30.06
CA MET A 476 -18.98 15.08 -28.65
C MET A 476 -17.72 14.28 -28.31
N LEU A 477 -17.08 14.62 -27.20
CA LEU A 477 -15.91 13.91 -26.71
C LEU A 477 -16.33 12.77 -25.78
N ILE A 478 -15.56 11.69 -25.80
CA ILE A 478 -15.56 10.64 -24.79
C ILE A 478 -14.12 10.32 -24.42
N GLU A 479 -13.76 10.54 -23.16
CA GLU A 479 -12.45 10.24 -22.61
C GLU A 479 -12.26 8.73 -22.46
N LEU A 480 -11.20 8.18 -23.04
CA LEU A 480 -10.88 6.76 -22.93
C LEU A 480 -10.20 6.43 -21.61
N THR A 481 -10.50 5.24 -21.11
CA THR A 481 -9.98 4.73 -19.84
C THR A 481 -9.01 3.57 -20.09
N PRO A 482 -7.82 3.57 -19.47
CA PRO A 482 -6.91 2.43 -19.57
C PRO A 482 -7.41 1.27 -18.70
N LYS A 483 -7.51 0.07 -19.26
CA LYS A 483 -7.89 -1.15 -18.54
C LYS A 483 -7.22 -2.39 -19.15
N ASP A 484 -6.57 -3.21 -18.32
CA ASP A 484 -5.92 -4.47 -18.71
C ASP A 484 -5.03 -4.34 -19.97
N GLY A 485 -4.21 -3.27 -20.03
CA GLY A 485 -3.28 -3.02 -21.14
C GLY A 485 -3.91 -2.48 -22.43
N ARG A 486 -5.23 -2.21 -22.44
CA ARG A 486 -5.99 -1.69 -23.57
C ARG A 486 -6.80 -0.44 -23.20
N TRP A 487 -7.24 0.30 -24.20
CA TRP A 487 -8.18 1.40 -24.01
C TRP A 487 -9.62 0.87 -24.07
N VAL A 488 -10.46 1.35 -23.16
CA VAL A 488 -11.90 1.08 -23.12
C VAL A 488 -12.67 2.39 -22.96
N MET A 489 -13.95 2.42 -23.33
CA MET A 489 -14.70 3.68 -23.42
C MET A 489 -14.91 4.31 -22.05
N VAL A 490 -15.30 3.48 -21.07
CA VAL A 490 -15.45 3.85 -19.66
C VAL A 490 -15.28 2.59 -18.81
N THR A 491 -15.94 1.51 -19.23
CA THR A 491 -15.93 0.18 -18.61
C THR A 491 -16.00 -0.88 -19.71
N ASP A 492 -15.62 -2.11 -19.38
CA ASP A 492 -15.75 -3.30 -20.22
C ASP A 492 -16.62 -4.39 -19.55
N ALA A 493 -17.37 -4.02 -18.51
CA ALA A 493 -18.24 -4.92 -17.78
C ALA A 493 -19.50 -4.21 -17.26
N TRP A 494 -20.62 -4.92 -17.30
CA TRP A 494 -21.88 -4.59 -16.63
C TRP A 494 -22.14 -5.61 -15.53
N PHE A 495 -22.20 -5.17 -14.28
CA PHE A 495 -22.41 -6.04 -13.12
C PHE A 495 -23.90 -6.08 -12.77
N PHE A 496 -24.44 -7.26 -12.53
CA PHE A 496 -25.84 -7.44 -12.14
C PHE A 496 -25.95 -8.54 -11.08
N LYS A 497 -27.14 -8.67 -10.49
CA LYS A 497 -27.42 -9.68 -9.48
C LYS A 497 -27.30 -11.08 -10.09
N GLU A 498 -26.72 -12.01 -9.34
CA GLU A 498 -26.64 -13.41 -9.74
C GLU A 498 -28.02 -13.99 -10.04
N GLY A 499 -28.16 -14.66 -11.18
CA GLY A 499 -29.42 -15.21 -11.69
C GLY A 499 -30.17 -14.34 -12.70
N ASP A 500 -29.77 -13.07 -12.91
CA ASP A 500 -30.41 -12.18 -13.89
C ASP A 500 -29.71 -12.18 -15.27
N ALA A 501 -28.76 -13.09 -15.51
CA ALA A 501 -27.99 -13.13 -16.76
C ALA A 501 -28.85 -13.19 -18.03
N ALA A 502 -29.92 -13.98 -18.02
CA ALA A 502 -30.82 -14.11 -19.17
C ALA A 502 -31.52 -12.79 -19.53
N LEU A 503 -31.79 -11.93 -18.54
CA LEU A 503 -32.39 -10.62 -18.76
C LEU A 503 -31.44 -9.70 -19.54
N TRP A 504 -30.16 -9.69 -19.16
CA TRP A 504 -29.18 -8.79 -19.75
C TRP A 504 -28.62 -9.26 -21.09
N GLN A 505 -28.87 -10.52 -21.49
CA GLN A 505 -28.47 -11.06 -22.80
C GLN A 505 -29.14 -10.37 -23.99
N SER A 506 -30.30 -9.74 -23.80
CA SER A 506 -30.99 -8.99 -24.85
C SER A 506 -30.34 -7.64 -25.16
N ALA A 507 -29.44 -7.15 -24.30
CA ALA A 507 -28.80 -5.84 -24.45
C ALA A 507 -28.07 -5.70 -25.79
N LYS A 508 -28.35 -4.61 -26.51
CA LYS A 508 -27.69 -4.21 -27.75
C LYS A 508 -26.91 -2.90 -27.63
N PHE A 509 -27.24 -2.08 -26.63
CA PHE A 509 -26.58 -0.80 -26.41
C PHE A 509 -26.24 -0.60 -24.93
N GLY A 510 -25.12 0.06 -24.65
CA GLY A 510 -24.87 0.69 -23.36
C GLY A 510 -25.45 2.10 -23.32
N GLU A 511 -26.18 2.45 -22.26
CA GLU A 511 -26.66 3.81 -22.02
C GLU A 511 -25.63 4.58 -21.20
N PHE A 512 -25.10 5.65 -21.79
CA PHE A 512 -24.13 6.54 -21.17
C PHE A 512 -24.72 7.90 -20.84
N ARG A 513 -24.12 8.54 -19.83
CA ARG A 513 -24.20 9.97 -19.58
C ARG A 513 -22.84 10.57 -19.84
N VAL A 514 -22.76 11.59 -20.68
CA VAL A 514 -21.48 12.18 -21.12
C VAL A 514 -21.50 13.68 -20.90
N LEU A 515 -20.49 14.21 -20.21
CA LEU A 515 -20.31 15.64 -19.98
C LEU A 515 -19.58 16.32 -21.16
N PRO A 516 -19.67 17.65 -21.30
CA PRO A 516 -18.98 18.38 -22.37
C PRO A 516 -17.45 18.23 -22.36
N ASP A 517 -16.86 17.90 -21.22
CA ASP A 517 -15.43 17.64 -21.05
C ASP A 517 -15.01 16.22 -21.49
N GLY A 518 -15.96 15.39 -21.93
CA GLY A 518 -15.73 14.03 -22.39
C GLY A 518 -15.81 12.96 -21.29
N ARG A 519 -16.00 13.33 -20.02
CA ARG A 519 -16.21 12.33 -18.97
C ARG A 519 -17.54 11.63 -19.18
N ALA A 520 -17.50 10.31 -19.23
CA ALA A 520 -18.66 9.47 -19.46
C ALA A 520 -18.88 8.45 -18.33
N LEU A 521 -20.14 8.09 -18.10
CA LEU A 521 -20.54 7.05 -17.15
C LEU A 521 -21.59 6.15 -17.80
N LEU A 522 -21.38 4.84 -17.74
CA LEU A 522 -22.39 3.85 -18.10
C LEU A 522 -23.43 3.78 -16.98
N VAL A 523 -24.69 4.11 -17.30
CA VAL A 523 -25.80 4.17 -16.33
C VAL A 523 -26.82 3.04 -16.50
N GLY A 524 -26.84 2.37 -17.67
CA GLY A 524 -27.79 1.31 -17.97
C GLY A 524 -27.46 0.55 -19.25
N MET A 525 -28.28 -0.45 -19.57
CA MET A 525 -28.24 -1.17 -20.85
C MET A 525 -29.59 -1.05 -21.54
N ALA A 526 -29.60 -1.05 -22.87
CA ALA A 526 -30.80 -0.98 -23.67
C ALA A 526 -30.85 -2.09 -24.74
N ASP A 527 -32.07 -2.48 -25.11
CA ASP A 527 -32.34 -3.49 -26.13
C ASP A 527 -32.25 -2.93 -27.57
N ALA A 528 -32.70 -3.70 -28.56
CA ALA A 528 -32.65 -3.29 -29.96
C ALA A 528 -33.50 -2.05 -30.28
N ASP A 529 -34.55 -1.79 -29.49
CA ASP A 529 -35.51 -0.70 -29.68
C ASP A 529 -35.13 0.55 -28.86
N LEU A 530 -33.95 0.55 -28.23
CA LEU A 530 -33.43 1.60 -27.34
C LEU A 530 -34.24 1.74 -26.04
N GLU A 531 -34.99 0.70 -25.66
CA GLU A 531 -35.68 0.65 -24.37
C GLU A 531 -34.71 0.17 -23.27
N ALA A 532 -34.76 0.82 -22.11
CA ALA A 532 -33.89 0.47 -20.99
C ALA A 532 -34.31 -0.87 -20.40
N ILE A 533 -33.34 -1.76 -20.20
CA ILE A 533 -33.57 -3.07 -19.56
C ILE A 533 -33.60 -2.85 -18.04
N ASP A 534 -34.75 -3.12 -17.42
CA ASP A 534 -34.96 -2.96 -15.97
C ASP A 534 -35.10 -4.31 -15.27
N ALA A 535 -34.30 -4.52 -14.22
CA ALA A 535 -34.34 -5.73 -13.40
C ALA A 535 -35.54 -5.75 -12.42
N THR A 536 -36.21 -4.63 -12.20
CA THR A 536 -37.33 -4.52 -11.24
C THR A 536 -38.70 -4.84 -11.84
N ALA A 537 -38.81 -4.99 -13.16
CA ALA A 537 -40.05 -5.31 -13.86
C ALA A 537 -40.44 -6.81 -13.83
N LYS A 538 -39.85 -7.59 -12.91
CA LYS A 538 -40.05 -9.04 -12.77
C LYS A 538 -41.16 -9.41 -11.80
#